data_AF-A0AB37ALH9-F1
#
_entry.id   AF-A0AB37ALH9-F1
#
_cell.length_a   1.000
_cell.length_b   1.000
_cell.length_c   1.000
_cell.angle_alpha   90.00
_cell.angle_beta   90.00
_cell.angle_gamma   90.00
#
_symmetry.space_group_name_H-M   'P 1'
#
loop_
_entity.id
_entity.type
_entity.pdbx_description
1 polymer ?
#
loop_
_entity_poly.entity_id
_entity_poly.type
_entity_poly.pdbx_seq_one_letter_code
_entity_poly.pdbx_strand_id
1 'polypeptide(L)' 'MTQTYDEKQVREWTAELTRLAGQIAAAKGIPSAIVMITPRDEGYEDVVPELIAEDALNVHTYGWPEGFEIEILNQAG' A
#
# COMPACT_ATOMS: atom_id res chain seq x y z
N MET A 1 16.79 13.98 -10.38
CA MET A 1 15.69 14.40 -11.28
C MET A 1 14.44 13.75 -10.77
N THR A 2 13.60 14.51 -10.06
CA THR A 2 12.29 14.02 -9.62
C THR A 2 11.42 13.90 -10.87
N GLN A 3 11.16 12.66 -11.29
CA GLN A 3 10.22 12.38 -12.37
C GLN A 3 8.85 12.80 -11.86
N THR A 4 8.32 13.92 -12.35
CA THR A 4 6.93 14.31 -12.10
C THR A 4 6.06 13.30 -12.86
N TYR A 5 5.63 12.27 -12.15
CA TYR A 5 4.67 11.33 -12.69
C TYR A 5 3.34 12.06 -12.89
N ASP A 6 2.71 11.85 -14.04
CA ASP A 6 1.35 12.30 -14.27
C ASP A 6 0.45 11.57 -13.26
N GLU A 7 -0.33 12.30 -12.46
CA GLU A 7 -1.28 11.74 -11.47
C GLU A 7 -2.19 10.68 -12.13
N LYS A 8 -2.50 10.88 -13.41
CA LYS A 8 -3.25 9.92 -14.22
C LYS A 8 -2.52 8.58 -14.36
N GLN A 9 -1.22 8.61 -14.62
CA GLN A 9 -0.41 7.40 -14.79
C GLN A 9 -0.31 6.61 -13.49
N VAL A 10 -0.10 7.31 -12.37
CA VAL A 10 -0.08 6.67 -11.04
C VAL A 10 -1.43 5.99 -10.77
N ARG A 11 -2.54 6.67 -11.07
CA ARG A 11 -3.88 6.10 -10.91
C ARG A 11 -4.13 4.87 -11.77
N GLU A 12 -3.68 4.87 -13.02
CA GLU A 12 -3.80 3.71 -13.92
C GLU A 12 -3.01 2.50 -13.39
N TRP A 13 -1.79 2.74 -12.88
CA TRP A 13 -1.00 1.68 -12.25
C TRP A 13 -1.64 1.13 -10.98
N THR A 14 -2.15 2.00 -10.10
CA THR A 14 -2.86 1.57 -8.89
C THR A 14 -4.08 0.72 -9.23
N ALA A 15 -4.86 1.09 -10.26
CA ALA A 15 -6.00 0.30 -10.70
C ALA A 15 -5.60 -1.10 -11.19
N GLU A 16 -4.50 -1.24 -11.92
CA GLU A 16 -3.97 -2.53 -12.33
C GLU A 16 -3.45 -3.36 -11.14
N LEU A 17 -2.81 -2.72 -10.15
CA LEU A 17 -2.41 -3.40 -8.90
C LEU A 17 -3.61 -3.93 -8.12
N THR A 18 -4.69 -3.15 -8.00
CA THR A 18 -5.96 -3.58 -7.40
C THR A 18 -6.53 -4.80 -8.12
N ARG A 19 -6.54 -4.79 -9.46
CA ARG A 19 -6.99 -5.94 -10.27
C ARG A 19 -6.14 -7.18 -10.00
N LEU A 20 -4.80 -7.05 -9.98
CA LEU A 20 -3.88 -8.14 -9.71
C LEU A 20 -4.02 -8.67 -8.27
N ALA A 21 -4.21 -7.79 -7.30
CA ALA A 21 -4.43 -8.15 -5.91
C ALA A 21 -5.67 -9.04 -5.73
N GLY A 22 -6.78 -8.70 -6.39
CA GLY A 22 -7.97 -9.55 -6.42
C GLY A 22 -7.71 -10.94 -7.01
N GLN A 23 -6.95 -11.02 -8.11
CA GLN A 23 -6.58 -12.29 -8.74
C GLN A 23 -5.69 -13.15 -7.82
N ILE A 24 -4.72 -12.55 -7.14
CA ILE A 24 -3.84 -13.24 -6.19
C ILE A 24 -4.64 -13.78 -5.00
N ALA A 25 -5.52 -12.96 -4.42
CA ALA A 25 -6.34 -13.37 -3.29
C ALA A 25 -7.26 -14.54 -3.67
N ALA A 26 -7.91 -14.47 -4.84
CA ALA A 26 -8.72 -15.57 -5.36
C ALA A 26 -7.89 -16.84 -5.60
N ALA A 27 -6.70 -16.71 -6.19
CA ALA A 27 -5.81 -17.84 -6.47
C ALA A 27 -5.26 -18.50 -5.21
N LYS A 28 -5.02 -17.73 -4.14
CA LYS A 28 -4.56 -18.28 -2.85
C LYS A 28 -5.60 -19.17 -2.17
N GLY A 29 -6.88 -18.98 -2.45
CA GLY A 29 -7.98 -19.76 -1.87
C GLY A 29 -8.14 -19.62 -0.35
N ILE A 30 -7.43 -18.66 0.27
CA ILE A 30 -7.51 -18.32 1.69
C ILE A 30 -7.80 -16.81 1.85
N PRO A 31 -8.59 -16.40 2.86
CA PRO A 31 -8.82 -14.98 3.13
C PRO A 31 -7.49 -14.25 3.32
N SER A 32 -7.19 -13.33 2.40
CA SER A 32 -5.97 -12.54 2.38
C SER A 32 -6.32 -11.09 2.11
N ALA A 33 -5.77 -10.17 2.88
CA ALA A 33 -5.77 -8.74 2.55
C ALA A 33 -4.44 -8.39 1.89
N ILE A 34 -4.49 -7.65 0.78
CA ILE A 34 -3.32 -7.06 0.15
C ILE A 34 -3.46 -5.56 0.33
N VAL A 35 -2.45 -4.93 0.93
CA VAL A 35 -2.51 -3.54 1.35
C VAL A 35 -1.44 -2.71 0.66
N MET A 36 -1.77 -1.46 0.36
CA MET A 36 -0.82 -0.40 0.04
C MET A 36 -0.66 0.48 1.28
N ILE A 37 0.59 0.75 1.65
CA ILE A 37 0.95 1.55 2.82
C ILE A 37 1.65 2.81 2.34
N THR A 38 1.11 3.97 2.71
CA THR A 38 1.63 5.27 2.32
C THR A 38 1.88 6.12 3.57
N PRO A 39 3.11 6.57 3.85
CA PRO A 39 3.37 7.51 4.93
C PRO A 39 2.67 8.85 4.67
N ARG A 40 2.09 9.45 5.72
CA ARG A 40 1.47 10.79 5.63
C ARG A 40 2.41 11.94 5.97
N ASP A 41 3.49 11.66 6.70
CA ASP A 41 4.37 12.67 7.28
C ASP A 41 5.66 12.88 6.47
N GLU A 42 6.22 14.09 6.57
CA GLU A 42 7.55 14.46 6.06
C GLU A 42 8.63 13.68 6.83
N GLY A 43 9.61 13.11 6.11
CA GLY A 43 10.69 12.30 6.68
C GLY A 43 10.88 10.91 6.04
N TYR A 44 9.99 10.53 5.12
CA TYR A 44 10.05 9.26 4.38
C TYR A 44 10.60 9.39 2.96
N GLU A 45 11.09 10.58 2.56
CA GLU A 45 11.43 10.89 1.17
C GLU A 45 12.56 10.02 0.60
N ASP A 46 13.49 9.59 1.45
CA ASP A 46 14.66 8.77 1.07
C ASP A 46 14.71 7.42 1.83
N VAL A 47 13.58 6.99 2.41
CA VAL A 47 13.49 5.75 3.17
C VAL A 47 13.09 4.60 2.24
N VAL A 48 13.75 3.46 2.38
CA VAL A 48 13.42 2.27 1.59
C VAL A 48 12.06 1.70 2.01
N PRO A 49 11.26 1.13 1.08
CA PRO A 49 9.92 0.64 1.36
C PRO A 49 9.82 -0.39 2.50
N GLU A 50 10.85 -1.20 2.70
CA GLU A 50 10.90 -2.20 3.76
C GLU A 50 10.90 -1.56 5.15
N LEU A 51 11.60 -0.44 5.33
CA LEU A 51 11.62 0.30 6.59
C LEU A 51 10.32 1.07 6.83
N ILE A 52 9.67 1.54 5.75
CA ILE A 52 8.31 2.10 5.81
C ILE A 52 7.32 1.05 6.34
N ALA A 53 7.36 -0.15 5.77
CA ALA A 53 6.50 -1.24 6.18
C ALA A 53 6.82 -1.71 7.61
N GLU A 54 8.11 -1.78 7.97
CA GLU A 54 8.54 -2.12 9.32
C GLU A 54 8.01 -1.12 10.35
N ASP A 55 8.15 0.18 10.12
CA ASP A 55 7.63 1.20 11.03
C ASP A 55 6.11 1.10 11.16
N ALA A 56 5.39 1.09 10.04
CA ALA A 56 3.93 0.97 10.03
C ALA A 56 3.44 -0.25 10.83
N LEU A 57 4.11 -1.40 10.70
CA LEU A 57 3.72 -2.63 11.42
C LEU A 57 4.21 -2.68 12.87
N ASN A 58 5.34 -2.02 13.19
CA ASN A 58 5.90 -1.99 14.55
C ASN A 58 5.16 -1.01 15.47
N VAL A 59 4.67 0.13 14.96
CA VAL A 59 3.93 1.11 15.76
C VAL A 59 2.66 0.48 16.36
N HIS A 60 2.03 -0.47 15.68
CA HIS A 60 0.82 -1.11 16.16
C HIS A 60 0.88 -2.64 16.08
N THR A 61 1.28 -3.27 17.19
CA THR A 61 1.08 -4.72 17.36
C THR A 61 -0.40 -5.11 17.39
N TYR A 62 -1.29 -4.17 17.76
CA TYR A 62 -2.74 -4.35 17.76
C TYR A 62 -3.43 -3.04 17.34
N GLY A 63 -3.90 -2.94 16.09
CA GLY A 63 -4.63 -1.78 15.58
C GLY A 63 -4.21 -1.38 14.17
N TRP A 64 -4.77 -0.27 13.69
CA TRP A 64 -4.36 0.35 12.43
C TRP A 64 -3.21 1.34 12.66
N PRO A 65 -2.22 1.41 11.77
CA PRO A 65 -1.08 2.30 11.92
C PRO A 65 -1.45 3.79 11.88
N GLU A 66 -1.16 4.52 12.96
CA GLU A 66 -1.24 5.98 13.01
C GLU A 66 -0.10 6.60 12.18
N GLY A 67 -0.35 7.72 11.48
CA GLY A 67 0.64 8.36 10.59
C GLY A 67 0.74 7.74 9.18
N PHE A 68 0.00 6.66 8.91
CA PHE A 68 -0.04 6.01 7.59
C PHE A 68 -1.44 6.03 7.00
N GLU A 69 -1.50 6.17 5.68
CA GLU A 69 -2.67 5.79 4.89
C GLU A 69 -2.51 4.33 4.47
N ILE A 70 -3.56 3.54 4.73
CA ILE A 70 -3.61 2.14 4.32
C ILE A 70 -4.81 1.92 3.43
N GLU A 71 -4.56 1.40 2.23
CA GLU A 71 -5.58 1.03 1.26
C GLU A 71 -5.60 -0.50 1.07
N ILE A 72 -6.78 -1.13 1.15
CA ILE A 72 -6.94 -2.55 0.83
C ILE A 72 -7.20 -2.69 -0.67
N LEU A 73 -6.20 -3.22 -1.40
CA LEU A 73 -6.20 -3.33 -2.85
C LEU A 73 -7.14 -4.42 -3.39
N ASN A 74 -7.59 -5.33 -2.54
CA ASN A 74 -8.50 -6.41 -2.92
C ASN A 74 -9.80 -6.40 -2.11
N GLN A 75 -10.27 -5.22 -1.73
CA GLN A 75 -11.52 -5.08 -0.98
C GLN A 75 -12.70 -5.65 -1.77
N ALA A 76 -13.55 -6.44 -1.11
CA ALA A 76 -14.84 -6.80 -1.68
C ALA A 76 -15.69 -5.53 -1.77
N GLY A 77 -16.03 -5.12 -3.00
CA GLY A 77 -17.01 -4.07 -3.26
C GLY A 77 -18.43 -4.51 -2.93
#